data_AF-A0A348MWS4-F1
#
_entry.id   AF-A0A348MWS4-F1
#
_cell.length_a   1.000
_cell.length_b   1.000
_cell.length_c   1.000
_cell.angle_alpha   90.00
_cell.angle_beta   90.00
_cell.angle_gamma   90.00
#
_symmetry.space_group_name_H-M   'P 1'
#
loop_
_entity.id
_entity.type
_entity.pdbx_description
1 polymer ?
#
loop_
_entity_poly.entity_id
_entity_poly.type
_entity_poly.pdbx_seq_one_letter_code
_entity_poly.pdbx_strand_id
1 'polypeptide(L)'
;MYMIVKHAHLTIIALTFLLFIVSFILTLKQSDKVNHKILKIGPHILYTLFVVTFIYMLIVNPLNLYPFVNGWGSSKLAGFVFYVLS
;
A
#
# COMPACT_ATOMS: atom_id res chain seq x y z
N MET A 1 -17.79 2.72 -10.51
CA MET A 1 -16.74 3.54 -9.84
C MET A 1 -16.00 2.77 -8.75
N TYR A 2 -16.70 2.16 -7.77
CA TYR A 2 -16.06 1.37 -6.70
C TYR A 2 -15.09 0.28 -7.21
N MET A 3 -15.48 -0.51 -8.23
CA MET A 3 -14.63 -1.59 -8.77
C MET A 3 -13.33 -1.09 -9.38
N ILE A 4 -13.37 0.05 -10.09
CA ILE A 4 -12.17 0.65 -10.70
C ILE A 4 -11.19 1.05 -9.60
N VAL A 5 -11.67 1.70 -8.54
CA VAL A 5 -10.82 2.10 -7.41
C VAL A 5 -10.30 0.87 -6.65
N LYS A 6 -11.10 -0.19 -6.52
CA LYS A 6 -10.65 -1.46 -5.93
C LYS A 6 -9.50 -2.09 -6.73
N HIS A 7 -9.60 -2.12 -8.05
CA HIS A 7 -8.51 -2.63 -8.90
C HIS A 7 -7.27 -1.74 -8.81
N ALA A 8 -7.44 -0.41 -8.83
CA ALA A 8 -6.33 0.53 -8.64
C ALA A 8 -5.66 0.36 -7.26
N HIS A 9 -6.42 0.15 -6.19
CA HIS A 9 -5.88 -0.10 -4.87
C HIS A 9 -5.05 -1.39 -4.83
N LEU A 10 -5.53 -2.47 -5.45
CA LEU A 10 -4.78 -3.73 -5.54
C LEU A 10 -3.50 -3.60 -6.37
N THR A 11 -3.52 -2.83 -7.46
CA THR A 11 -2.29 -2.58 -8.24
C THR A 11 -1.29 -1.74 -7.46
N ILE A 12 -1.74 -0.73 -6.69
CA ILE A 12 -0.87 0.04 -5.80
C ILE A 12 -0.19 -0.87 -4.77
N ILE A 13 -0.95 -1.78 -4.13
CA ILE A 13 -0.38 -2.76 -3.19
C ILE A 13 0.72 -3.60 -3.86
N ALA A 14 0.43 -4.16 -5.04
CA ALA A 14 1.38 -4.99 -5.78
C ALA A 14 2.65 -4.20 -6.16
N LEU A 15 2.49 -2.95 -6.60
CA LEU A 15 3.62 -2.08 -6.96
C LEU A 15 4.47 -1.73 -5.74
N THR A 16 3.83 -1.49 -4.60
CA THR A 16 4.49 -1.19 -3.33
C THR A 16 5.31 -2.39 -2.86
N PHE A 17 4.74 -3.59 -2.93
CA PHE A 17 5.42 -4.83 -2.59
C PHE A 17 6.60 -5.13 -3.54
N LEU A 18 6.46 -4.86 -4.84
CA LEU A 18 7.56 -4.97 -5.80
C LEU A 18 8.71 -4.01 -5.47
N LEU A 19 8.42 -2.74 -5.18
CA LEU A 19 9.46 -1.78 -4.77
C LEU A 19 10.15 -2.20 -3.47
N PHE A 20 9.41 -2.79 -2.53
CA PHE A 20 9.98 -3.34 -1.31
C PHE A 20 10.97 -4.47 -1.62
N ILE A 21 10.59 -5.46 -2.44
CA ILE A 21 11.47 -6.57 -2.83
C ILE A 21 12.73 -6.05 -3.54
N VAL A 22 12.57 -5.11 -4.49
CA VAL A 22 13.71 -4.51 -5.19
C VAL A 22 14.64 -3.82 -4.20
N SER A 23 14.10 -3.02 -3.29
CA SER A 23 14.88 -2.32 -2.26
C SER A 23 15.57 -3.31 -1.32
N PHE A 24 14.88 -4.37 -0.91
CA PHE A 24 15.42 -5.43 -0.07
C PHE A 24 16.59 -6.15 -0.74
N ILE A 25 16.45 -6.58 -2.01
CA ILE A 25 17.52 -7.23 -2.77
C ILE A 25 18.73 -6.30 -2.92
N LEU A 26 18.50 -5.02 -3.23
CA LEU A 26 19.59 -4.05 -3.37
C LEU A 26 20.31 -3.79 -2.04
N THR A 27 19.58 -3.83 -0.93
CA THR A 27 20.13 -3.69 0.44
C THR A 27 20.97 -4.91 0.81
N LEU A 28 20.48 -6.13 0.52
CA LEU A 28 21.25 -7.36 0.72
C LEU A 28 22.55 -7.38 -0.10
N LYS A 29 22.53 -6.81 -1.30
CA LYS A 29 23.70 -6.68 -2.17
C LYS A 29 24.62 -5.50 -1.80
N GLN A 30 24.30 -4.74 -0.72
CA GLN A 30 25.01 -3.52 -0.31
C GLN A 30 25.28 -2.57 -1.49
N SER A 31 24.32 -2.48 -2.42
CA SER A 31 24.51 -1.70 -3.64
C SER A 31 24.22 -0.23 -3.38
N ASP A 32 25.09 0.68 -3.85
CA ASP A 32 24.87 2.13 -3.80
C ASP A 32 23.56 2.57 -4.47
N LYS A 33 22.99 1.73 -5.33
CA LYS A 33 21.71 1.96 -6.00
C LYS A 33 20.52 2.03 -5.04
N VAL A 34 20.63 1.53 -3.80
CA VAL A 34 19.60 1.75 -2.76
C VAL A 34 19.36 3.24 -2.50
N ASN A 35 20.39 4.07 -2.67
CA ASN A 35 20.27 5.52 -2.47
C ASN A 35 19.60 6.27 -3.63
N HIS A 36 19.22 5.55 -4.69
CA HIS A 36 18.58 6.17 -5.84
C HIS A 36 17.23 6.79 -5.46
N LYS A 37 16.98 8.01 -5.93
CA LYS A 37 15.85 8.86 -5.51
C LYS A 37 14.48 8.17 -5.67
N ILE A 38 14.34 7.31 -6.67
CA ILE A 38 13.11 6.54 -6.94
C ILE A 38 12.83 5.51 -5.82
N LEU A 39 13.85 4.82 -5.32
CA LEU A 39 13.67 3.80 -4.26
C LEU A 39 13.42 4.45 -2.89
N LYS A 40 13.89 5.69 -2.70
CA LYS A 40 13.57 6.50 -1.51
C LYS A 40 12.17 7.11 -1.57
N ILE A 41 11.80 7.74 -2.69
CA ILE A 41 10.55 8.53 -2.79
C ILE A 41 9.37 7.70 -3.30
N GLY A 42 9.61 6.73 -4.18
CA GLY A 42 8.59 5.89 -4.80
C GLY A 42 7.66 5.22 -3.79
N PRO A 43 8.19 4.58 -2.73
CA PRO A 43 7.36 4.01 -1.67
C PRO A 43 6.45 5.06 -1.01
N HIS A 44 6.96 6.27 -0.72
CA HIS A 44 6.17 7.35 -0.11
C HIS A 44 5.00 7.81 -0.99
N ILE A 45 5.19 7.92 -2.30
CA ILE A 45 4.10 8.26 -3.22
C ILE A 45 3.03 7.16 -3.19
N LEU A 46 3.46 5.90 -3.28
CA LEU A 46 2.53 4.77 -3.23
C LEU A 46 1.79 4.67 -1.90
N TYR A 47 2.43 5.01 -0.78
CA TYR A 47 1.78 5.10 0.53
C TYR A 47 0.64 6.11 0.54
N THR A 48 0.88 7.32 0.02
CA THR A 48 -0.18 8.34 -0.03
C THR A 48 -1.35 7.89 -0.90
N LEU A 49 -1.08 7.30 -2.07
CA LEU A 49 -2.11 6.75 -2.95
C LEU A 49 -2.86 5.58 -2.31
N PHE A 50 -2.16 4.71 -1.58
CA PHE A 50 -2.75 3.60 -0.84
C PHE A 50 -3.74 4.10 0.21
N VAL A 51 -3.34 5.08 1.03
CA VAL A 51 -4.21 5.66 2.06
C VAL A 51 -5.42 6.36 1.45
N VAL A 52 -5.22 7.17 0.40
CA VAL A 52 -6.32 7.87 -0.28
C VAL A 52 -7.32 6.88 -0.88
N THR A 53 -6.84 5.85 -1.58
CA THR A 53 -7.73 4.84 -2.17
C THR A 53 -8.44 4.01 -1.11
N PHE A 54 -7.80 3.71 0.02
CA PHE A 54 -8.42 3.02 1.15
C PHE A 54 -9.54 3.86 1.78
N ILE A 55 -9.28 5.14 2.09
CA ILE A 55 -10.30 6.06 2.65
C ILE A 55 -11.46 6.23 1.67
N TYR A 56 -11.17 6.42 0.39
CA TYR A 56 -12.21 6.50 -0.64
C TYR A 56 -13.08 5.24 -0.67
N MET A 57 -12.46 4.06 -0.62
CA MET A 57 -13.18 2.79 -0.59
C MET A 57 -14.00 2.58 0.68
N LEU A 58 -13.63 3.19 1.80
CA LEU A 58 -14.44 3.18 3.04
C LEU A 58 -15.68 4.06 2.89
N ILE A 59 -15.54 5.27 2.34
CA ILE A 59 -16.65 6.24 2.19
C ILE A 59 -17.65 5.79 1.14
N VAL A 60 -17.16 5.30 -0.01
CA VAL A 60 -18.00 4.95 -1.17
C VAL A 60 -18.60 3.54 -1.04
N ASN A 61 -18.23 2.78 0.00
CA ASN A 61 -18.70 1.42 0.14
C ASN A 61 -20.20 1.35 0.41
N PRO A 62 -21.01 0.75 -0.48
CA PRO A 62 -22.44 0.54 -0.21
C PRO A 62 -22.69 -0.50 0.89
N LEU A 63 -21.68 -1.31 1.26
CA LEU A 63 -21.79 -2.38 2.24
C LEU A 63 -21.39 -1.97 3.67
N ASN A 64 -21.11 -0.69 3.94
CA ASN A 64 -20.76 -0.20 5.29
C ASN A 64 -19.65 -1.06 5.95
N LEU A 65 -18.58 -1.38 5.21
CA LEU A 65 -17.46 -2.21 5.66
C LEU A 65 -16.55 -1.45 6.64
N TYR A 66 -17.14 -0.92 7.72
CA TYR A 66 -16.41 -0.23 8.76
C TYR A 66 -15.42 -1.19 9.39
N PRO A 67 -14.16 -0.75 9.63
CA PRO A 67 -13.10 -1.61 10.12
C PRO A 67 -13.50 -2.39 11.38
N PHE A 68 -14.37 -1.81 12.22
CA PHE A 68 -14.81 -2.40 13.49
C PHE A 68 -16.13 -3.18 13.41
N VAL A 69 -16.85 -3.13 12.28
CA VAL A 69 -18.12 -3.84 12.07
C VAL A 69 -17.93 -5.06 11.17
N ASN A 70 -17.05 -4.94 10.16
CA ASN A 70 -16.67 -6.03 9.29
C ASN A 70 -15.13 -6.12 9.25
N GLY A 71 -14.59 -7.28 9.66
CA GLY A 71 -13.15 -7.55 9.73
C GLY A 71 -12.38 -7.32 8.42
N TRP A 72 -13.07 -7.14 7.29
CA TRP A 72 -12.46 -6.71 6.03
C TRP A 72 -11.64 -5.43 6.17
N GLY A 73 -12.21 -4.35 6.74
CA GLY A 73 -11.48 -3.09 6.93
C GLY A 73 -10.33 -3.22 7.93
N SER A 74 -10.56 -3.93 9.04
CA SER A 74 -9.52 -4.20 10.06
C SER A 74 -8.34 -4.98 9.50
N SER A 75 -8.58 -6.01 8.69
CA SER A 75 -7.50 -6.83 8.11
C SER A 75 -6.59 -6.03 7.17
N LYS A 76 -7.15 -5.09 6.41
CA LYS A 76 -6.39 -4.20 5.52
C LYS A 76 -5.59 -3.16 6.30
N LEU A 77 -6.19 -2.62 7.36
CA LEU A 77 -5.54 -1.64 8.24
C LEU A 77 -4.39 -2.30 9.02
N ALA A 78 -4.59 -3.51 9.55
CA ALA A 78 -3.54 -4.29 10.21
C ALA A 78 -2.38 -4.59 9.25
N GLY A 79 -2.68 -5.04 8.02
CA GLY A 79 -1.65 -5.29 7.00
C GLY A 79 -0.83 -4.04 6.65
N PHE A 80 -1.48 -2.87 6.57
CA PHE A 80 -0.80 -1.60 6.35
C PHE A 80 0.11 -1.22 7.53
N VAL A 81 -0.36 -1.37 8.78
CA VAL A 81 0.44 -1.09 9.98
C VAL A 81 1.68 -1.98 10.04
N PHE A 82 1.52 -3.29 9.80
CA PHE A 82 2.66 -4.21 9.74
C PHE A 82 3.69 -3.79 8.70
N TYR A 83 3.23 -3.33 7.54
CA TYR A 83 4.12 -2.92 6.46
C TYR A 83 4.82 -1.58 6.71
N VAL A 84 4.17 -0.61 7.37
CA VAL A 84 4.82 0.66 7.74
C VAL A 84 5.88 0.46 8.81
N LEU A 85 5.72 -0.53 9.69
CA LEU A 85 6.65 -0.82 10.78
C LEU A 85 7.82 -1.74 10.38
N SER A 86 7.75 -2.43 9.24
CA SER A 86 8.81 -3.31 8.73
C SER A 86 9.89 -2.56 7.97
#